data_AF-L1LFF7-F1
#
_entry.id   AF-L1LFF7-F1
#
_cell.length_a   1.000
_cell.length_b   1.000
_cell.length_c   1.000
_cell.angle_alpha   90.00
_cell.angle_beta   90.00
_cell.angle_gamma   90.00
#
_symmetry.space_group_name_H-M   'P 1'
#
loop_
_entity.id
_entity.type
_entity.pdbx_description
1 polymer ?
#
loop_
_entity_poly.entity_id
_entity_poly.type
_entity_poly.pdbx_seq_one_letter_code
_entity_poly.pdbx_strand_id
1 'polypeptide(L)'
;MSNGVTINISENPTVSYNGYSEHTTTYNDFGKTIDLTECKDSAQWYGYRKFIHKPRDGHKITGVKKKGEKQYGFEQDLAYCYTATVYFWVGDSSYTNPLIVQFGDGGKYYTDKGGSSTWSQQEGLTADNLKQKLDEQNCNRNRAHVISLSEKGQDGYTCPSCSQEQITIPSCTGSDRYSWHEHKISGGNSSISGFKEEHDYQIGFPSLKGYRNVKVYHYSKAGNKALLIYFLSPTSWYRRQDKNSNSWEQVRNNPPSNDNDDANILSLLKKINGDKEGLSDGAIAGISLASIGTSGSLIGAVAWKWPSILSFIITRVEACPWSISLWLLAVDLHMEIGDYAKARALVETAKSKIRSLVGPSIKKTTNVALIQTKVLSAAELLKIAKIAMDSDDDDEVVKEMIEKIMSHCDLIWLKGVQIELEATNSSTAYFAMSKALQELPDSGLLWSFSIFMEDKAARDSKAADALKRCPNSPDVVLAAARLFWDAKKVLKARKWFQRAISMDNSNGVVWGTFVAFELDCGDEASVKEAINNCTKAEPNRGYDWCRIVKRVENWSISYPQKLYKYILEYYPSVLNKSVPEDILRVLNPEVKEEE
;
A
#
# COMPACT_ATOMS: atom_id res chain seq x y z
N MET A 1 -24.65 -57.02 -14.81
CA MET A 1 -24.86 -55.63 -15.25
C MET A 1 -23.64 -54.85 -14.82
N SER A 2 -22.93 -54.18 -15.74
CA SER A 2 -21.66 -53.54 -15.42
C SER A 2 -21.87 -52.40 -14.40
N ASN A 3 -21.18 -52.47 -13.27
CA ASN A 3 -21.14 -51.40 -12.25
C ASN A 3 -20.36 -50.15 -12.72
N GLY A 4 -20.19 -49.99 -14.02
CA GLY A 4 -19.46 -48.89 -14.65
C GLY A 4 -20.37 -47.73 -15.07
N VAL A 5 -19.82 -46.53 -15.09
CA VAL A 5 -20.46 -45.27 -15.51
C VAL A 5 -19.72 -44.73 -16.74
N THR A 6 -20.47 -44.16 -17.69
CA THR A 6 -19.88 -43.43 -18.82
C THR A 6 -19.97 -41.93 -18.53
N ILE A 7 -18.82 -41.28 -18.32
CA ILE A 7 -18.80 -39.84 -18.10
C ILE A 7 -18.92 -39.09 -19.42
N ASN A 8 -19.57 -37.92 -19.41
CA ASN A 8 -19.57 -37.01 -20.55
C ASN A 8 -18.61 -35.84 -20.28
N ILE A 9 -17.52 -35.80 -21.05
CA ILE A 9 -16.45 -34.78 -20.93
C ILE A 9 -16.82 -33.47 -21.64
N SER A 10 -18.08 -33.27 -21.99
CA SER A 10 -18.64 -31.99 -22.46
C SER A 10 -19.68 -31.43 -21.49
N GLU A 11 -19.94 -32.10 -20.37
CA GLU A 11 -20.86 -31.60 -19.36
C GLU A 11 -20.26 -30.39 -18.66
N ASN A 12 -21.10 -29.39 -18.44
CA ASN A 12 -20.77 -28.17 -17.71
C ASN A 12 -21.91 -27.82 -16.75
N PRO A 13 -21.60 -27.17 -15.62
CA PRO A 13 -22.64 -26.70 -14.69
C PRO A 13 -23.47 -25.60 -15.37
N THR A 14 -24.76 -25.86 -15.56
CA THR A 14 -25.70 -24.96 -16.25
C THR A 14 -26.08 -23.71 -15.46
N VAL A 15 -25.62 -23.57 -14.20
CA VAL A 15 -25.96 -22.45 -13.32
C VAL A 15 -24.66 -21.84 -12.76
N SER A 16 -24.34 -20.62 -13.20
CA SER A 16 -23.23 -19.85 -12.63
C SER A 16 -23.61 -19.32 -11.24
N TYR A 17 -23.19 -19.99 -10.17
CA TYR A 17 -23.32 -19.46 -8.81
C TYR A 17 -22.16 -18.51 -8.48
N ASN A 18 -22.50 -17.27 -8.11
CA ASN A 18 -21.56 -16.25 -7.66
C ASN A 18 -21.11 -16.53 -6.22
N GLY A 19 -19.80 -16.67 -5.99
CA GLY A 19 -19.20 -16.50 -4.65
C GLY A 19 -18.38 -17.65 -4.06
N TYR A 20 -18.45 -18.87 -4.59
CA TYR A 20 -17.69 -20.03 -4.05
C TYR A 20 -16.51 -20.43 -4.94
N SER A 21 -15.40 -20.85 -4.31
CA SER A 21 -14.16 -21.33 -4.95
C SER A 21 -14.32 -22.67 -5.68
N GLU A 22 -15.28 -23.48 -5.23
CA GLU A 22 -15.66 -24.74 -5.87
C GLU A 22 -17.19 -24.82 -5.95
N HIS A 23 -17.71 -25.31 -7.07
CA HIS A 23 -19.15 -25.51 -7.27
C HIS A 23 -19.41 -26.92 -7.81
N THR A 24 -20.23 -27.68 -7.09
CA THR A 24 -20.60 -29.04 -7.50
C THR A 24 -22.04 -29.07 -7.99
N THR A 25 -22.22 -29.53 -9.22
CA THR A 25 -23.51 -29.90 -9.82
C THR A 25 -23.58 -31.41 -10.01
N THR A 26 -24.74 -31.93 -10.42
CA THR A 26 -24.89 -33.35 -10.71
C THR A 26 -25.54 -33.55 -12.06
N TYR A 27 -25.10 -34.55 -12.80
CA TYR A 27 -25.80 -35.06 -13.98
C TYR A 27 -25.98 -36.58 -13.88
N ASN A 28 -26.92 -37.11 -14.65
CA ASN A 28 -27.24 -38.54 -14.63
C ASN A 28 -26.89 -39.19 -15.97
N ASP A 29 -26.30 -40.37 -15.91
CA ASP A 29 -26.09 -41.26 -17.04
C ASP A 29 -26.76 -42.60 -16.76
N PHE A 30 -27.80 -42.94 -17.51
CA PHE A 30 -28.57 -44.20 -17.36
C PHE A 30 -28.98 -44.53 -15.91
N GLY A 31 -29.44 -43.52 -15.16
CA GLY A 31 -29.89 -43.68 -13.76
C GLY A 31 -28.77 -43.67 -12.71
N LYS A 32 -27.51 -43.48 -13.11
CA LYS A 32 -26.38 -43.31 -12.19
C LYS A 32 -25.98 -41.83 -12.09
N THR A 33 -25.86 -41.32 -10.87
CA THR A 33 -25.53 -39.92 -10.62
C THR A 33 -24.03 -39.68 -10.58
N ILE A 34 -23.59 -38.63 -11.26
CA ILE A 34 -22.19 -38.16 -11.31
C ILE A 34 -22.13 -36.75 -10.74
N ASP A 35 -21.28 -36.54 -9.74
CA ASP A 35 -20.92 -35.22 -9.26
C ASP A 35 -19.95 -34.56 -10.24
N LEU A 36 -20.26 -33.33 -10.65
CA LEU A 36 -19.47 -32.48 -11.50
C LEU A 36 -19.02 -31.26 -10.70
N THR A 37 -17.77 -31.27 -10.26
CA THR A 37 -17.20 -30.17 -9.47
C THR A 37 -16.36 -29.27 -10.35
N GLU A 38 -16.76 -28.01 -10.50
CA GLU A 38 -15.95 -26.95 -11.07
C GLU A 38 -15.01 -26.40 -10.00
N CYS A 39 -13.70 -26.46 -10.25
CA CYS A 39 -12.70 -25.77 -9.44
C CYS A 39 -12.31 -24.47 -10.15
N LYS A 40 -12.59 -23.32 -9.52
CA LYS A 40 -12.27 -22.00 -10.09
C LYS A 40 -10.80 -21.63 -9.80
N ASP A 41 -10.23 -20.91 -10.77
CA ASP A 41 -9.00 -20.10 -10.69
C ASP A 41 -7.94 -20.53 -9.66
N SER A 42 -6.95 -21.31 -10.12
CA SER A 42 -5.64 -21.38 -9.44
C SER A 42 -4.64 -20.52 -10.21
N ALA A 43 -3.71 -19.88 -9.49
CA ALA A 43 -2.62 -19.14 -10.13
C ALA A 43 -1.77 -20.03 -11.05
N GLN A 44 -1.71 -21.34 -10.77
CA GLN A 44 -0.91 -22.32 -11.53
C GLN A 44 -1.45 -22.57 -12.95
N TRP A 45 -2.76 -22.48 -13.17
CA TRP A 45 -3.38 -22.68 -14.49
C TRP A 45 -4.35 -21.57 -14.87
N TYR A 46 -3.98 -20.33 -14.56
CA TYR A 46 -4.75 -19.14 -14.92
C TYR A 46 -5.19 -19.15 -16.40
N GLY A 47 -6.45 -18.81 -16.66
CA GLY A 47 -7.06 -18.87 -17.99
C GLY A 47 -7.71 -20.21 -18.35
N TYR A 48 -7.62 -21.21 -17.46
CA TYR A 48 -8.25 -22.52 -17.63
C TYR A 48 -9.24 -22.84 -16.51
N ARG A 49 -10.19 -23.72 -16.81
CA ARG A 49 -11.15 -24.29 -15.86
C ARG A 49 -10.96 -25.79 -15.79
N LYS A 50 -11.10 -26.33 -14.58
CA LYS A 50 -10.97 -27.75 -14.29
C LYS A 50 -12.33 -28.26 -13.80
N PHE A 51 -12.85 -29.30 -14.45
CA PHE A 51 -14.05 -29.99 -14.03
C PHE A 51 -13.73 -31.41 -13.59
N ILE A 52 -14.18 -31.78 -12.40
CA ILE A 52 -13.95 -33.08 -11.80
C ILE A 52 -15.26 -33.87 -11.84
N HIS A 53 -15.25 -34.97 -12.58
CA HIS A 53 -16.32 -35.95 -12.65
C HIS A 53 -16.06 -37.05 -11.62
N LYS A 54 -16.99 -37.23 -10.69
CA LYS A 54 -16.95 -38.27 -9.67
C LYS A 54 -18.28 -39.00 -9.61
N PRO A 55 -18.37 -40.24 -10.10
CA PRO A 55 -19.56 -41.06 -9.91
C PRO A 55 -19.85 -41.29 -8.42
N ARG A 56 -21.12 -41.25 -8.02
CA ARG A 56 -21.55 -41.56 -6.64
C ARG A 56 -21.54 -43.06 -6.39
N ASP A 57 -21.72 -43.43 -5.11
CA ASP A 57 -21.90 -44.82 -4.66
C ASP A 57 -20.77 -45.79 -5.04
N GLY A 58 -19.55 -45.26 -5.19
CA GLY A 58 -18.36 -46.05 -5.51
C GLY A 58 -18.35 -46.62 -6.93
N HIS A 59 -19.19 -46.12 -7.84
CA HIS A 59 -19.16 -46.55 -9.23
C HIS A 59 -17.85 -46.16 -9.92
N LYS A 60 -17.36 -47.05 -10.79
CA LYS A 60 -16.14 -46.82 -11.59
C LYS A 60 -16.47 -46.18 -12.92
N ILE A 61 -15.55 -45.39 -13.46
CA ILE A 61 -15.65 -44.84 -14.80
C ILE A 61 -15.18 -45.92 -15.79
N THR A 62 -16.08 -46.38 -16.66
CA THR A 62 -15.78 -47.43 -17.66
C THR A 62 -15.86 -46.96 -19.09
N GLY A 63 -16.29 -45.70 -19.30
CA GLY A 63 -16.44 -45.12 -20.62
C GLY A 63 -16.40 -43.60 -20.58
N VAL A 64 -16.09 -43.02 -21.73
CA VAL A 64 -16.02 -41.58 -21.93
C VAL A 64 -16.81 -41.24 -23.18
N LYS A 65 -17.66 -40.22 -23.11
CA LYS A 65 -18.38 -39.65 -24.25
C LYS A 65 -18.17 -38.15 -24.35
N LYS A 66 -18.28 -37.59 -25.55
CA LYS A 66 -18.23 -36.15 -25.85
C LYS A 66 -19.48 -35.81 -26.64
N LYS A 67 -20.35 -34.93 -26.10
CA LYS A 67 -21.65 -34.59 -26.71
C LYS A 67 -22.51 -35.83 -27.08
N GLY A 68 -22.42 -36.89 -26.28
CA GLY A 68 -23.13 -38.15 -26.52
C GLY A 68 -22.37 -39.18 -27.37
N GLU A 69 -21.31 -38.79 -28.08
CA GLU A 69 -20.51 -39.70 -28.91
C GLU A 69 -19.38 -40.36 -28.11
N LYS A 70 -19.21 -41.67 -28.29
CA LYS A 70 -18.19 -42.46 -27.60
C LYS A 70 -16.77 -42.00 -27.97
N GLN A 71 -15.90 -41.92 -26.97
CA GLN A 71 -14.48 -41.62 -27.12
C GLN A 71 -13.64 -42.87 -26.82
N TYR A 72 -12.45 -42.93 -27.41
CA TYR A 72 -11.55 -44.10 -27.38
C TYR A 72 -10.13 -43.70 -26.94
N GLY A 73 -9.31 -44.69 -26.56
CA GLY A 73 -7.90 -44.49 -26.20
C GLY A 73 -7.63 -44.37 -24.70
N PHE A 74 -8.61 -44.74 -23.87
CA PHE A 74 -8.54 -44.70 -22.40
C PHE A 74 -8.57 -46.10 -21.77
N GLU A 75 -8.66 -47.16 -22.59
CA GLU A 75 -9.09 -48.49 -22.19
C GLU A 75 -8.21 -49.14 -21.12
N GLN A 76 -6.91 -48.82 -21.09
CA GLN A 76 -5.96 -49.37 -20.13
C GLN A 76 -6.12 -48.79 -18.70
N ASP A 77 -6.62 -47.56 -18.58
CA ASP A 77 -6.59 -46.79 -17.33
C ASP A 77 -7.98 -46.62 -16.68
N LEU A 78 -9.04 -46.95 -17.42
CA LEU A 78 -10.41 -46.94 -16.89
C LEU A 78 -10.71 -48.10 -15.91
N ALA A 79 -9.89 -49.16 -15.89
CA ALA A 79 -10.14 -50.36 -15.07
C ALA A 79 -10.23 -50.09 -13.54
N TYR A 80 -9.63 -48.99 -13.06
CA TYR A 80 -9.56 -48.62 -11.65
C TYR A 80 -9.89 -47.14 -11.37
N CYS A 81 -10.52 -46.45 -12.31
CA CYS A 81 -10.72 -45.01 -12.22
C CYS A 81 -12.05 -44.64 -11.55
N TYR A 82 -11.98 -43.82 -10.49
CA TYR A 82 -13.16 -43.27 -9.79
C TYR A 82 -13.36 -41.78 -10.02
N THR A 83 -12.37 -41.09 -10.60
CA THR A 83 -12.39 -39.64 -10.81
C THR A 83 -11.78 -39.31 -12.16
N ALA A 84 -12.44 -38.43 -12.92
CA ALA A 84 -11.88 -37.88 -14.13
C ALA A 84 -11.86 -36.37 -14.05
N THR A 85 -10.75 -35.77 -14.43
CA THR A 85 -10.58 -34.33 -14.51
C THR A 85 -10.51 -33.92 -15.97
N VAL A 86 -11.26 -32.89 -16.35
CA VAL A 86 -11.24 -32.33 -17.70
C VAL A 86 -10.89 -30.84 -17.63
N TYR A 87 -9.94 -30.43 -18.47
CA TYR A 87 -9.47 -29.05 -18.55
C TYR A 87 -10.04 -28.35 -19.78
N PHE A 88 -10.53 -27.12 -19.59
CA PHE A 88 -11.08 -26.28 -20.66
C PHE A 88 -10.51 -24.87 -20.62
N TRP A 89 -10.55 -24.19 -21.76
CA TRP A 89 -10.23 -22.77 -21.83
C TRP A 89 -11.41 -21.92 -21.34
N VAL A 90 -11.15 -20.90 -20.52
CA VAL A 90 -12.18 -19.96 -20.04
C VAL A 90 -12.88 -19.21 -21.19
N GLY A 91 -12.21 -19.03 -22.34
CA GLY A 91 -12.82 -18.47 -23.54
C GLY A 91 -13.81 -19.40 -24.24
N ASP A 92 -13.78 -20.70 -23.97
CA ASP A 92 -14.82 -21.61 -24.42
C ASP A 92 -15.98 -21.61 -23.42
N SER A 93 -16.84 -20.59 -23.53
CA SER A 93 -18.04 -20.43 -22.71
C SER A 93 -19.03 -21.60 -22.78
N SER A 94 -18.91 -22.44 -23.82
CA SER A 94 -19.76 -23.62 -24.01
C SER A 94 -19.12 -24.90 -23.48
N TYR A 95 -17.85 -24.85 -23.08
CA TYR A 95 -17.04 -25.98 -22.66
C TYR A 95 -17.19 -27.19 -23.60
N THR A 96 -17.18 -26.92 -24.91
CA THR A 96 -17.35 -27.95 -25.94
C THR A 96 -16.04 -28.53 -26.44
N ASN A 97 -14.93 -27.86 -26.14
CA ASN A 97 -13.58 -28.23 -26.53
C ASN A 97 -12.75 -28.60 -25.30
N PRO A 98 -12.88 -29.83 -24.77
CA PRO A 98 -11.99 -30.33 -23.72
C PRO A 98 -10.56 -30.33 -24.27
N LEU A 99 -9.59 -29.88 -23.49
CA LEU A 99 -8.20 -29.75 -23.93
C LEU A 99 -7.36 -30.94 -23.48
N ILE A 100 -7.49 -31.31 -22.21
CA ILE A 100 -6.77 -32.41 -21.56
C ILE A 100 -7.75 -33.16 -20.66
N VAL A 101 -7.65 -34.48 -20.63
CA VAL A 101 -8.36 -35.34 -19.68
C VAL A 101 -7.33 -36.04 -18.80
N GLN A 102 -7.60 -36.12 -17.50
CA GLN A 102 -6.79 -36.82 -16.51
C GLN A 102 -7.67 -37.81 -15.74
N PHE A 103 -7.17 -39.02 -15.51
CA PHE A 103 -7.88 -40.05 -14.75
C PHE A 103 -7.17 -40.38 -13.44
N GLY A 104 -7.93 -40.40 -12.35
CA GLY A 104 -7.43 -40.64 -11.00
C GLY A 104 -6.40 -39.60 -10.52
N ASP A 105 -5.70 -39.95 -9.45
CA ASP A 105 -4.64 -39.13 -8.85
C ASP A 105 -3.26 -39.39 -9.48
N GLY A 106 -3.17 -40.38 -10.38
CA GLY A 106 -1.91 -40.93 -10.92
C GLY A 106 -1.19 -40.10 -11.98
N GLY A 107 -1.52 -38.82 -12.16
CA GLY A 107 -0.79 -37.92 -13.05
C GLY A 107 -0.75 -38.32 -14.54
N LYS A 108 -1.66 -39.17 -15.01
CA LYS A 108 -1.77 -39.54 -16.43
C LYS A 108 -2.69 -38.57 -17.16
N TYR A 109 -2.19 -37.97 -18.24
CA TYR A 109 -2.91 -36.97 -19.02
C TYR A 109 -3.08 -37.45 -20.45
N TYR A 110 -4.22 -37.13 -21.05
CA TYR A 110 -4.59 -37.53 -22.40
C TYR A 110 -4.94 -36.31 -23.22
N THR A 111 -4.52 -36.31 -24.48
CA THR A 111 -4.90 -35.33 -25.50
C THR A 111 -5.39 -36.05 -26.75
N ASP A 112 -6.21 -35.36 -27.55
CA ASP A 112 -6.58 -35.79 -28.91
C ASP A 112 -5.93 -34.90 -29.98
N LYS A 113 -5.94 -35.36 -31.23
CA LYS A 113 -5.50 -34.58 -32.40
C LYS A 113 -6.61 -33.66 -32.92
N GLY A 114 -7.02 -32.68 -32.12
CA GLY A 114 -7.94 -31.61 -32.49
C GLY A 114 -9.24 -32.09 -33.14
N GLY A 115 -10.13 -32.73 -32.36
CA GLY A 115 -11.45 -33.16 -32.84
C GLY A 115 -11.55 -34.64 -33.24
N SER A 116 -10.49 -35.41 -33.01
CA SER A 116 -10.51 -36.87 -33.05
C SER A 116 -11.36 -37.44 -31.90
N SER A 117 -12.06 -38.56 -32.14
CA SER A 117 -12.72 -39.34 -31.09
C SER A 117 -11.73 -40.20 -30.29
N THR A 118 -10.46 -40.25 -30.72
CA THR A 118 -9.40 -41.07 -30.14
C THR A 118 -8.38 -40.18 -29.43
N TRP A 119 -8.11 -40.52 -28.18
CA TRP A 119 -7.20 -39.85 -27.26
C TRP A 119 -5.93 -40.68 -27.05
N SER A 120 -4.82 -40.01 -26.77
CA SER A 120 -3.53 -40.64 -26.53
C SER A 120 -2.92 -40.10 -25.24
N GLN A 121 -2.40 -41.00 -24.40
CA GLN A 121 -1.67 -40.63 -23.20
C GLN A 121 -0.43 -39.80 -23.58
N GLN A 122 -0.16 -38.75 -22.82
CA GLN A 122 1.04 -37.92 -22.94
C GLN A 122 2.08 -38.37 -21.92
N GLU A 123 3.16 -38.97 -22.39
CA GLU A 123 4.30 -39.33 -21.55
C GLU A 123 5.08 -38.09 -21.12
N GLY A 124 5.57 -38.09 -19.87
CA GLY A 124 6.36 -36.98 -19.32
C GLY A 124 5.57 -35.71 -18.95
N LEU A 125 4.24 -35.71 -19.08
CA LEU A 125 3.42 -34.60 -18.62
C LEU A 125 3.25 -34.66 -17.09
N THR A 126 3.69 -33.61 -16.41
CA THR A 126 3.61 -33.41 -14.96
C THR A 126 2.79 -32.16 -14.66
N ALA A 127 2.55 -31.88 -13.37
CA ALA A 127 1.88 -30.63 -12.99
C ALA A 127 2.65 -29.36 -13.43
N ASP A 128 3.98 -29.44 -13.55
CA ASP A 128 4.84 -28.30 -13.85
C ASP A 128 4.78 -27.86 -15.32
N ASN A 129 4.64 -28.82 -16.25
CA ASN A 129 4.55 -28.55 -17.69
C ASN A 129 3.12 -28.63 -18.24
N LEU A 130 2.13 -28.94 -17.39
CA LEU A 130 0.72 -29.03 -17.75
C LEU A 130 0.19 -27.74 -18.38
N LYS A 131 0.57 -26.58 -17.84
CA LYS A 131 0.10 -25.28 -18.34
C LYS A 131 0.57 -25.00 -19.77
N GLN A 132 1.84 -25.30 -20.07
CA GLN A 132 2.37 -25.17 -21.42
C GLN A 132 1.63 -26.11 -22.39
N LYS A 133 1.33 -27.34 -21.97
CA LYS A 133 0.56 -28.29 -22.79
C LYS A 133 -0.88 -27.85 -23.00
N LEU A 134 -1.52 -27.25 -21.99
CA LEU A 134 -2.84 -26.62 -22.13
C LEU A 134 -2.82 -25.48 -23.14
N ASP A 135 -1.78 -24.64 -23.14
CA ASP A 135 -1.62 -23.57 -24.11
C ASP A 135 -1.46 -24.11 -25.54
N GLU A 136 -0.64 -25.17 -25.73
CA GLU A 136 -0.46 -25.86 -27.01
C GLU A 136 -1.79 -26.42 -27.54
N GLN A 137 -2.54 -27.14 -26.70
CA GLN A 137 -3.86 -27.68 -27.07
C GLN A 137 -4.87 -26.58 -27.36
N ASN A 138 -4.82 -25.47 -26.63
CA ASN A 138 -5.70 -24.32 -26.83
C ASN A 138 -5.42 -23.60 -28.16
N CYS A 139 -4.15 -23.47 -28.54
CA CYS A 139 -3.75 -22.97 -29.86
C CYS A 139 -4.34 -23.84 -30.97
N ASN A 140 -4.20 -25.16 -30.85
CA ASN A 140 -4.63 -26.10 -31.89
C ASN A 140 -6.16 -26.19 -32.02
N ARG A 141 -6.89 -26.16 -30.90
CA ARG A 141 -8.35 -26.39 -30.88
C ARG A 141 -9.17 -25.11 -30.98
N ASN A 142 -8.75 -24.05 -30.29
CA ASN A 142 -9.50 -22.81 -30.16
C ASN A 142 -8.86 -21.63 -30.91
N ARG A 143 -7.71 -21.82 -31.56
CA ARG A 143 -6.91 -20.75 -32.19
C ARG A 143 -6.60 -19.62 -31.19
N ALA A 144 -6.37 -19.99 -29.94
CA ALA A 144 -6.15 -19.06 -28.84
C ALA A 144 -4.66 -19.09 -28.44
N HIS A 145 -3.95 -17.97 -28.67
CA HIS A 145 -2.50 -17.87 -28.60
C HIS A 145 -2.02 -17.00 -27.44
N VAL A 146 -0.89 -17.39 -26.84
CA VAL A 146 -0.24 -16.61 -25.77
C VAL A 146 0.62 -15.52 -26.40
N ILE A 147 0.54 -14.30 -25.87
CA ILE A 147 1.37 -13.16 -26.29
C ILE A 147 2.57 -13.05 -25.34
N SER A 148 3.77 -12.92 -25.90
CA SER A 148 4.99 -12.58 -25.15
C SER A 148 5.11 -11.06 -25.01
N LEU A 149 5.20 -10.58 -23.77
CA LEU A 149 5.42 -9.17 -23.42
C LEU A 149 6.90 -8.75 -23.52
N SER A 150 7.82 -9.72 -23.60
CA SER A 150 9.26 -9.47 -23.73
C SER A 150 9.67 -9.09 -25.15
N GLU A 151 8.82 -9.41 -26.14
CA GLU A 151 9.11 -9.21 -27.56
C GLU A 151 8.84 -7.77 -28.00
N LYS A 152 9.82 -7.15 -28.66
CA LYS A 152 9.78 -5.75 -29.11
C LYS A 152 10.27 -5.56 -30.55
N GLY A 153 10.78 -6.62 -31.17
CA GLY A 153 11.37 -6.58 -32.51
C GLY A 153 10.31 -6.41 -33.60
N GLN A 154 10.63 -5.60 -34.62
CA GLN A 154 9.72 -5.35 -35.74
C GLN A 154 9.48 -6.57 -36.63
N ASP A 155 10.32 -7.59 -36.53
CA ASP A 155 10.23 -8.84 -37.31
C ASP A 155 9.09 -9.76 -36.83
N GLY A 156 8.43 -9.42 -35.71
CA GLY A 156 7.44 -10.29 -35.09
C GLY A 156 8.07 -11.56 -34.49
N TYR A 157 7.21 -12.48 -34.06
CA TYR A 157 7.63 -13.76 -33.47
C TYR A 157 6.55 -14.82 -33.63
N THR A 158 6.92 -16.08 -33.43
CA THR A 158 5.96 -17.20 -33.41
C THR A 158 5.34 -17.36 -32.03
N CYS A 159 4.07 -17.76 -31.98
CA CYS A 159 3.37 -18.08 -30.74
C CYS A 159 4.24 -18.97 -29.83
N PRO A 160 4.57 -18.55 -28.60
CA PRO A 160 5.44 -19.31 -27.68
C PRO A 160 4.91 -20.70 -27.30
N SER A 161 3.62 -20.96 -27.52
CA SER A 161 2.95 -22.19 -27.11
C SER A 161 2.87 -23.24 -28.22
N CYS A 162 2.63 -22.83 -29.47
CA CYS A 162 2.50 -23.76 -30.60
C CYS A 162 3.60 -23.63 -31.66
N SER A 163 4.39 -22.55 -31.61
CA SER A 163 5.45 -22.23 -32.59
C SER A 163 4.98 -22.19 -34.05
N GLN A 164 3.67 -22.08 -34.31
CA GLN A 164 3.07 -22.10 -35.64
C GLN A 164 2.51 -20.74 -36.05
N GLU A 165 1.71 -20.11 -35.20
CA GLU A 165 1.02 -18.86 -35.54
C GLU A 165 1.97 -17.66 -35.44
N GLN A 166 1.94 -16.78 -36.45
CA GLN A 166 2.76 -15.57 -36.51
C GLN A 166 2.09 -14.41 -35.79
N ILE A 167 2.83 -13.79 -34.87
CA ILE A 167 2.46 -12.58 -34.15
C ILE A 167 3.31 -11.44 -34.70
N THR A 168 2.65 -10.50 -35.37
CA THR A 168 3.30 -9.31 -35.94
C THR A 168 3.40 -8.21 -34.90
N ILE A 169 4.52 -7.48 -34.93
CA ILE A 169 4.71 -6.24 -34.15
C ILE A 169 4.92 -5.10 -35.15
N PRO A 170 3.85 -4.56 -35.76
CA PRO A 170 3.97 -3.40 -36.65
C PRO A 170 4.73 -2.26 -35.95
N SER A 171 5.56 -1.54 -36.70
CA SER A 171 6.46 -0.52 -36.16
C SER A 171 5.69 0.57 -35.40
N CYS A 172 6.05 0.76 -34.13
CA CYS A 172 5.44 1.76 -33.26
C CYS A 172 6.54 2.53 -32.51
N THR A 173 6.57 3.85 -32.72
CA THR A 173 7.46 4.80 -32.02
C THR A 173 6.69 5.44 -30.88
N GLY A 174 7.16 5.24 -29.64
CA GLY A 174 6.67 5.98 -28.48
C GLY A 174 7.21 7.40 -28.41
N SER A 175 6.80 8.12 -27.36
CA SER A 175 7.39 9.41 -26.95
C SER A 175 8.82 9.19 -26.42
N ASP A 176 9.64 10.24 -26.28
CA ASP A 176 10.96 10.17 -25.60
C ASP A 176 10.85 9.63 -24.16
N ARG A 177 9.63 9.60 -23.60
CA ARG A 177 9.33 9.26 -22.20
C ARG A 177 8.89 7.80 -21.97
N TYR A 178 8.33 7.13 -22.98
CA TYR A 178 7.90 5.73 -22.90
C TYR A 178 7.77 5.12 -24.30
N SER A 179 7.83 3.80 -24.42
CA SER A 179 7.63 3.07 -25.67
C SER A 179 6.40 2.17 -25.61
N TRP A 180 5.80 1.89 -26.75
CA TRP A 180 4.69 0.93 -26.85
C TRP A 180 4.82 0.10 -28.13
N HIS A 181 4.37 -1.15 -28.06
CA HIS A 181 4.43 -2.12 -29.15
C HIS A 181 3.05 -2.76 -29.30
N GLU A 182 2.50 -2.76 -30.51
CA GLU A 182 1.23 -3.45 -30.80
C GLU A 182 1.52 -4.87 -31.24
N HIS A 183 0.97 -5.86 -30.53
CA HIS A 183 1.05 -7.26 -30.90
C HIS A 183 -0.24 -7.66 -31.59
N LYS A 184 -0.14 -8.20 -32.81
CA LYS A 184 -1.28 -8.60 -33.64
C LYS A 184 -1.14 -10.03 -34.13
N ILE A 185 -2.15 -10.85 -33.85
CA ILE A 185 -2.23 -12.23 -34.33
C ILE A 185 -2.75 -12.25 -35.78
N SER A 186 -2.01 -12.93 -36.65
CA SER A 186 -2.27 -12.95 -38.09
C SER A 186 -3.61 -13.62 -38.46
N GLY A 187 -3.95 -14.74 -37.82
CA GLY A 187 -5.16 -15.52 -38.08
C GLY A 187 -6.49 -14.80 -37.81
N GLY A 188 -7.42 -14.85 -38.78
CA GLY A 188 -8.70 -14.14 -38.79
C GLY A 188 -9.65 -14.45 -37.63
N ASN A 189 -9.67 -15.71 -37.19
CA ASN A 189 -10.52 -16.22 -36.10
C ASN A 189 -9.74 -16.53 -34.82
N SER A 190 -8.54 -15.95 -34.69
CA SER A 190 -7.68 -16.21 -33.54
C SER A 190 -8.07 -15.34 -32.33
N SER A 191 -7.64 -15.74 -31.15
CA SER A 191 -7.85 -14.98 -29.90
C SER A 191 -6.57 -14.95 -29.08
N ILE A 192 -6.42 -13.95 -28.22
CA ILE A 192 -5.41 -13.95 -27.17
C ILE A 192 -5.91 -14.89 -26.05
N SER A 193 -5.08 -15.83 -25.61
CA SER A 193 -5.39 -16.71 -24.48
C SER A 193 -4.82 -16.18 -23.16
N GLY A 194 -3.74 -15.40 -23.21
CA GLY A 194 -3.08 -14.81 -22.06
C GLY A 194 -1.72 -14.20 -22.42
N PHE A 195 -0.94 -13.85 -21.39
CA PHE A 195 0.34 -13.17 -21.55
C PHE A 195 1.45 -13.88 -20.79
N LYS A 196 2.66 -13.76 -21.32
CA LYS A 196 3.89 -14.25 -20.70
C LYS A 196 4.97 -13.18 -20.75
N GLU A 197 5.75 -13.04 -19.70
CA GLU A 197 6.97 -12.23 -19.68
C GLU A 197 8.11 -13.19 -19.38
N GLU A 198 9.02 -13.39 -20.33
CA GLU A 198 10.05 -14.44 -20.29
C GLU A 198 9.46 -15.83 -20.02
N HIS A 199 9.66 -16.37 -18.81
CA HIS A 199 9.14 -17.66 -18.38
C HIS A 199 7.86 -17.55 -17.52
N ASP A 200 7.48 -16.34 -17.11
CA ASP A 200 6.45 -16.10 -16.11
C ASP A 200 5.09 -15.75 -16.73
N TYR A 201 4.07 -16.51 -16.34
CA TYR A 201 2.69 -16.24 -16.72
C TYR A 201 2.15 -15.02 -15.99
N GLN A 202 1.44 -14.17 -16.73
CA GLN A 202 0.78 -12.99 -16.20
C GLN A 202 -0.69 -13.29 -15.89
N ILE A 203 -1.16 -12.85 -14.73
CA ILE A 203 -2.51 -13.14 -14.22
C ILE A 203 -3.33 -11.85 -14.03
N GLY A 204 -4.65 -11.97 -13.87
CA GLY A 204 -5.55 -10.84 -13.57
C GLY A 204 -6.35 -10.28 -14.76
N PHE A 205 -6.26 -10.91 -15.93
CA PHE A 205 -7.07 -10.58 -17.12
C PHE A 205 -8.37 -11.39 -17.19
N PRO A 206 -9.51 -10.82 -17.62
CA PRO A 206 -10.72 -11.58 -17.89
C PRO A 206 -10.53 -12.50 -19.11
N SER A 207 -11.61 -13.18 -19.52
CA SER A 207 -11.60 -13.92 -20.79
C SER A 207 -11.27 -12.99 -21.96
N LEU A 208 -10.20 -13.30 -22.68
CA LEU A 208 -9.72 -12.53 -23.84
C LEU A 208 -10.18 -13.13 -25.18
N LYS A 209 -11.27 -13.91 -25.18
CA LYS A 209 -11.87 -14.43 -26.41
C LYS A 209 -12.26 -13.29 -27.35
N GLY A 210 -11.83 -13.38 -28.61
CA GLY A 210 -12.11 -12.39 -29.65
C GLY A 210 -11.11 -11.24 -29.72
N TYR A 211 -10.26 -11.06 -28.72
CA TYR A 211 -9.19 -10.06 -28.78
C TYR A 211 -8.03 -10.59 -29.63
N ARG A 212 -7.62 -9.80 -30.62
CA ARG A 212 -6.54 -10.16 -31.58
C ARG A 212 -5.35 -9.22 -31.54
N ASN A 213 -5.57 -8.02 -31.03
CA ASN A 213 -4.60 -6.95 -30.98
C ASN A 213 -4.49 -6.46 -29.53
N VAL A 214 -3.27 -6.13 -29.13
CA VAL A 214 -2.97 -5.59 -27.80
C VAL A 214 -1.78 -4.65 -27.89
N LYS A 215 -1.89 -3.46 -27.30
CA LYS A 215 -0.78 -2.53 -27.17
C LYS A 215 -0.13 -2.67 -25.80
N VAL A 216 1.19 -2.86 -25.78
CA VAL A 216 1.98 -3.09 -24.57
C VAL A 216 2.93 -1.92 -24.36
N TYR A 217 2.79 -1.22 -23.24
CA TYR A 217 3.52 0.00 -22.90
C TYR A 217 4.63 -0.28 -21.88
N HIS A 218 5.78 0.34 -22.12
CA HIS A 218 7.01 0.23 -21.34
C HIS A 218 7.48 1.62 -20.93
N TYR A 219 7.82 1.80 -19.65
CA TYR A 219 8.30 3.09 -19.15
C TYR A 219 9.82 3.24 -19.36
N SER A 220 10.25 4.40 -19.88
CA SER A 220 11.55 4.63 -20.54
C SER A 220 11.70 3.88 -21.88
N LYS A 221 12.33 4.51 -22.87
CA LYS A 221 12.56 3.93 -24.21
C LYS A 221 13.37 2.63 -24.14
N ALA A 222 14.25 2.51 -23.14
CA ALA A 222 15.05 1.31 -22.87
C ALA A 222 14.43 0.39 -21.79
N GLY A 223 13.19 0.67 -21.37
CA GLY A 223 12.51 -0.07 -20.32
C GLY A 223 12.25 -1.52 -20.72
N ASN A 224 12.63 -2.46 -19.86
CA ASN A 224 12.49 -3.89 -20.15
C ASN A 224 11.16 -4.50 -19.73
N LYS A 225 10.45 -3.90 -18.78
CA LYS A 225 9.19 -4.44 -18.25
C LYS A 225 7.94 -3.76 -18.82
N ALA A 226 6.97 -4.58 -19.21
CA ALA A 226 5.65 -4.10 -19.60
C ALA A 226 4.87 -3.65 -18.36
N LEU A 227 4.41 -2.39 -18.33
CA LEU A 227 3.71 -1.83 -17.16
C LEU A 227 2.22 -1.59 -17.39
N LEU A 228 1.83 -1.32 -18.63
CA LEU A 228 0.46 -0.98 -19.00
C LEU A 228 0.09 -1.67 -20.31
N ILE A 229 -1.13 -2.19 -20.38
CA ILE A 229 -1.68 -2.93 -21.52
C ILE A 229 -3.00 -2.27 -21.94
N TYR A 230 -3.20 -2.16 -23.25
CA TYR A 230 -4.40 -1.56 -23.84
C TYR A 230 -4.99 -2.45 -24.93
N PHE A 231 -6.30 -2.67 -24.85
CA PHE A 231 -7.10 -3.30 -25.89
C PHE A 231 -8.02 -2.28 -26.54
N LEU A 232 -8.08 -2.26 -27.87
CA LEU A 232 -8.86 -1.26 -28.61
C LEU A 232 -10.37 -1.57 -28.61
N SER A 233 -10.79 -2.84 -28.63
CA SER A 233 -12.20 -3.21 -28.76
C SER A 233 -12.55 -4.51 -28.01
N PRO A 234 -13.40 -4.44 -26.96
CA PRO A 234 -13.81 -3.21 -26.27
C PRO A 234 -12.61 -2.53 -25.61
N THR A 235 -12.65 -1.20 -25.64
CA THR A 235 -11.61 -0.32 -25.10
C THR A 235 -11.38 -0.61 -23.63
N SER A 236 -10.20 -1.12 -23.29
CA SER A 236 -9.89 -1.47 -21.90
C SER A 236 -8.40 -1.37 -21.61
N TRP A 237 -8.08 -0.82 -20.44
CA TRP A 237 -6.74 -0.61 -19.95
C TRP A 237 -6.47 -1.53 -18.75
N TYR A 238 -5.29 -2.12 -18.71
CA TYR A 238 -4.83 -2.99 -17.63
C TYR A 238 -3.46 -2.52 -17.17
N ARG A 239 -3.31 -2.33 -15.86
CA ARG A 239 -2.03 -1.96 -15.26
C ARG A 239 -1.48 -3.11 -14.43
N ARG A 240 -0.16 -3.23 -14.42
CA ARG A 240 0.52 -4.10 -13.46
C ARG A 240 0.33 -3.53 -12.05
N GLN A 241 0.07 -4.39 -11.06
CA GLN A 241 -0.17 -3.95 -9.68
C GLN A 241 1.05 -3.23 -9.09
N ASP A 242 2.24 -3.70 -9.45
CA ASP A 242 3.53 -3.16 -9.04
C ASP A 242 4.60 -3.60 -10.06
N LYS A 243 5.68 -2.83 -10.21
CA LYS A 243 6.71 -3.01 -11.26
C LYS A 243 7.21 -4.44 -11.44
N ASN A 244 7.28 -5.22 -10.36
CA ASN A 244 7.84 -6.57 -10.36
C ASN A 244 6.80 -7.69 -10.24
N SER A 245 5.53 -7.37 -10.02
CA SER A 245 4.46 -8.36 -9.92
C SER A 245 4.07 -8.92 -11.28
N ASN A 246 3.60 -10.16 -11.32
CA ASN A 246 2.99 -10.78 -12.50
C ASN A 246 1.45 -10.64 -12.51
N SER A 247 0.89 -9.85 -11.58
CA SER A 247 -0.54 -9.61 -11.41
C SER A 247 -0.95 -8.27 -12.01
N TRP A 248 -2.05 -8.30 -12.75
CA TRP A 248 -2.60 -7.18 -13.49
C TRP A 248 -4.02 -6.87 -13.03
N GLU A 249 -4.41 -5.62 -13.13
CA GLU A 249 -5.76 -5.17 -12.82
C GLU A 249 -6.29 -4.20 -13.86
N GLN A 250 -7.59 -4.25 -14.10
CA GLN A 250 -8.25 -3.34 -15.02
C GLN A 250 -8.27 -1.92 -14.45
N VAL A 251 -7.86 -0.94 -15.24
CA VAL A 251 -7.96 0.49 -14.90
C VAL A 251 -9.43 0.91 -15.10
N ARG A 252 -10.20 0.94 -14.01
CA ARG A 252 -11.62 1.34 -14.03
C ARG A 252 -11.85 2.81 -13.72
N ASN A 253 -10.98 3.39 -12.89
CA ASN A 253 -11.10 4.77 -12.43
C ASN A 253 -10.17 5.67 -13.24
N ASN A 254 -10.73 6.63 -13.97
CA ASN A 254 -10.00 7.54 -14.87
C ASN A 254 -9.02 6.81 -15.81
N PRO A 255 -9.46 5.80 -16.58
CA PRO A 255 -8.60 5.20 -17.60
C PRO A 255 -8.21 6.27 -18.64
N PRO A 256 -7.03 6.14 -19.28
CA PRO A 256 -6.70 6.98 -20.42
C PRO A 256 -7.82 6.89 -21.46
N SER A 257 -8.21 8.03 -22.00
CA SER A 257 -9.35 8.12 -22.91
C SER A 257 -9.15 7.31 -24.20
N ASN A 258 -7.91 7.24 -24.69
CA ASN A 258 -7.47 6.45 -25.84
C ASN A 258 -5.94 6.33 -25.83
N ASP A 259 -5.38 5.71 -26.85
CA ASP A 259 -3.94 5.49 -27.06
C ASP A 259 -3.13 6.76 -27.33
N ASN A 260 -3.77 7.92 -27.58
CA ASN A 260 -3.13 9.22 -27.72
C ASN A 260 -3.17 10.07 -26.44
N ASP A 261 -3.73 9.55 -25.33
CA ASP A 261 -3.83 10.25 -24.05
C ASP A 261 -2.50 10.20 -23.27
N ASP A 262 -1.48 10.83 -23.87
CA ASP A 262 -0.08 10.75 -23.44
C ASP A 262 0.11 11.15 -21.97
N ALA A 263 -0.63 12.16 -21.51
CA ALA A 263 -0.54 12.65 -20.13
C ALA A 263 -1.00 11.59 -19.11
N ASN A 264 -2.18 10.99 -19.33
CA ASN A 264 -2.71 9.98 -18.41
C ASN A 264 -1.94 8.66 -18.51
N ILE A 265 -1.50 8.28 -19.72
CA ILE A 265 -0.64 7.11 -19.94
C ILE A 265 0.67 7.29 -19.17
N LEU A 266 1.34 8.43 -19.31
CA LEU A 266 2.61 8.71 -18.65
C LEU A 266 2.47 8.72 -17.12
N SER A 267 1.41 9.35 -16.59
CA SER A 267 1.18 9.38 -15.14
C SER A 267 0.95 7.97 -14.57
N LEU A 268 0.19 7.12 -15.28
CA LEU A 268 0.01 5.72 -14.87
C LEU A 268 1.34 4.95 -14.91
N LEU A 269 2.11 5.08 -15.98
CA LEU A 269 3.41 4.41 -16.14
C LEU A 269 4.38 4.79 -15.01
N LYS A 270 4.48 6.07 -14.66
CA LYS A 270 5.32 6.57 -13.57
C LYS A 270 4.87 6.06 -12.21
N LYS A 271 3.57 6.10 -11.94
CA LYS A 271 2.97 5.58 -10.71
C LYS A 271 3.29 4.09 -10.51
N ILE A 272 3.24 3.29 -11.58
CA ILE A 272 3.55 1.86 -11.53
C ILE A 272 5.07 1.63 -11.40
N ASN A 273 5.89 2.43 -12.07
CA ASN A 273 7.35 2.32 -11.99
C ASN A 273 7.91 2.70 -10.60
N GLY A 274 7.12 3.39 -9.77
CA GLY A 274 7.52 3.84 -8.44
C GLY A 274 8.28 5.16 -8.46
N ASP A 275 8.21 5.90 -9.56
CA ASP A 275 8.74 7.26 -9.63
C ASP A 275 7.94 8.12 -8.65
N LYS A 276 8.65 8.91 -7.83
CA LYS A 276 8.03 9.91 -6.97
C LYS A 276 7.50 11.04 -7.83
N GLU A 277 6.31 10.89 -8.40
CA GLU A 277 5.58 12.04 -8.93
C GLU A 277 5.01 12.85 -7.76
N GLY A 278 5.34 14.15 -7.74
CA GLY A 278 4.49 15.13 -7.06
C GLY A 278 3.05 14.97 -7.52
N LEU A 279 2.11 15.25 -6.63
CA LEU A 279 0.67 15.09 -6.85
C LEU A 279 0.23 15.83 -8.13
N SER A 280 -0.61 15.20 -8.95
CA SER A 280 -1.17 15.84 -10.15
C SER A 280 -2.12 16.98 -9.78
N ASP A 281 -2.21 17.99 -10.65
CA ASP A 281 -3.02 19.20 -10.45
C ASP A 281 -4.51 18.92 -10.15
N GLY A 282 -5.04 17.81 -10.67
CA GLY A 282 -6.40 17.34 -10.36
C GLY A 282 -6.57 16.72 -8.96
N ALA A 283 -5.51 16.16 -8.37
CA ALA A 283 -5.52 15.67 -6.99
C ALA A 283 -5.38 16.82 -5.97
N ILE A 284 -4.67 17.89 -6.35
CA ILE A 284 -4.51 19.13 -5.58
C ILE A 284 -5.87 19.86 -5.43
N ALA A 285 -6.69 19.86 -6.48
CA ALA A 285 -8.03 20.43 -6.44
C ALA A 285 -9.02 19.64 -5.55
N GLY A 286 -8.87 18.30 -5.46
CA GLY A 286 -9.73 17.44 -4.64
C GLY A 286 -9.40 17.44 -3.15
N ILE A 287 -8.16 17.77 -2.77
CA ILE A 287 -7.72 17.87 -1.36
C ILE A 287 -8.09 19.23 -0.77
N SER A 288 -8.16 20.29 -1.58
CA SER A 288 -8.46 21.66 -1.12
C SER A 288 -9.91 21.89 -0.65
N LEU A 289 -10.83 20.94 -0.82
CA LEU A 289 -12.24 21.07 -0.43
C LEU A 289 -12.60 20.40 0.91
N ALA A 290 -11.65 19.79 1.62
CA ALA A 290 -11.92 19.11 2.88
C ALA A 290 -11.63 19.95 4.15
N SER A 291 -11.20 21.21 4.01
CA SER A 291 -10.78 22.05 5.14
C SER A 291 -11.45 23.42 5.17
N ILE A 292 -12.79 23.47 5.11
CA ILE A 292 -13.56 24.60 5.65
C ILE A 292 -14.84 24.08 6.32
N GLY A 293 -14.99 24.37 7.61
CA GLY A 293 -16.29 24.64 8.23
C GLY A 293 -17.07 23.46 8.80
N THR A 294 -17.16 23.42 10.13
CA THR A 294 -18.21 22.73 10.88
C THR A 294 -19.60 23.26 10.50
N SER A 295 -20.32 22.54 9.65
CA SER A 295 -21.78 22.39 9.70
C SER A 295 -22.24 21.31 8.71
N GLY A 296 -22.91 20.28 9.24
CA GLY A 296 -23.76 19.29 8.56
C GLY A 296 -23.64 19.03 7.06
N SER A 297 -23.35 17.76 6.73
CA SER A 297 -23.59 17.08 5.43
C SER A 297 -22.44 17.03 4.43
N LEU A 298 -21.36 16.29 4.73
CA LEU A 298 -20.53 15.61 3.71
C LEU A 298 -19.85 14.34 4.28
N ILE A 299 -20.62 13.44 4.89
CA ILE A 299 -20.17 12.06 5.16
C ILE A 299 -20.47 11.26 3.89
N GLY A 300 -19.53 11.18 2.95
CA GLY A 300 -19.78 10.39 1.73
C GLY A 300 -18.57 10.08 0.83
N ALA A 301 -17.62 11.00 0.65
CA ALA A 301 -16.65 10.85 -0.46
C ALA A 301 -15.20 10.50 -0.07
N VAL A 302 -14.83 10.47 1.21
CA VAL A 302 -13.42 10.28 1.63
C VAL A 302 -13.15 8.92 2.30
N ALA A 303 -14.17 8.15 2.68
CA ALA A 303 -14.01 6.94 3.50
C ALA A 303 -13.35 5.71 2.81
N TRP A 304 -13.21 5.69 1.49
CA TRP A 304 -12.93 4.45 0.75
C TRP A 304 -11.45 4.25 0.35
N LYS A 305 -10.60 5.28 0.43
CA LYS A 305 -9.13 5.18 0.19
C LYS A 305 -8.32 4.88 1.45
N TRP A 306 -8.91 5.03 2.63
CA TRP A 306 -8.23 4.82 3.92
C TRP A 306 -7.69 3.40 4.09
N PRO A 307 -8.40 2.31 3.73
CA PRO A 307 -7.89 0.96 3.95
C PRO A 307 -6.58 0.64 3.19
N SER A 308 -6.40 1.18 1.99
CA SER A 308 -5.20 0.94 1.17
C SER A 308 -3.99 1.75 1.67
N ILE A 309 -4.20 3.01 2.10
CA ILE A 309 -3.15 3.84 2.71
C ILE A 309 -2.75 3.25 4.07
N LEU A 310 -3.73 2.80 4.84
CA LEU A 310 -3.53 2.15 6.13
C LEU A 310 -2.75 0.83 5.97
N SER A 311 -3.14 -0.02 5.01
CA SER A 311 -2.44 -1.28 4.70
C SER A 311 -0.99 -1.05 4.24
N PHE A 312 -0.76 0.00 3.43
CA PHE A 312 0.58 0.38 3.00
C PHE A 312 1.45 0.89 4.16
N ILE A 313 0.89 1.75 5.03
CA ILE A 313 1.61 2.29 6.19
C ILE A 313 1.89 1.18 7.21
N ILE A 314 0.92 0.31 7.51
CA ILE A 314 1.10 -0.82 8.44
C ILE A 314 2.20 -1.77 7.93
N THR A 315 2.15 -2.18 6.65
CA THR A 315 3.19 -3.04 6.04
C THR A 315 4.58 -2.40 6.13
N ARG A 316 4.70 -1.08 5.95
CA ARG A 316 5.99 -0.38 6.04
C ARG A 316 6.46 -0.13 7.48
N VAL A 317 5.55 0.09 8.40
CA VAL A 317 5.84 0.22 9.84
C VAL A 317 6.33 -1.13 10.39
N GLU A 318 5.83 -2.25 9.87
CA GLU A 318 6.33 -3.58 10.19
C GLU A 318 7.74 -3.84 9.65
N ALA A 319 8.03 -3.36 8.43
CA ALA A 319 9.35 -3.46 7.81
C ALA A 319 10.41 -2.52 8.43
N CYS A 320 10.01 -1.38 9.00
CA CYS A 320 10.92 -0.39 9.59
C CYS A 320 10.59 -0.05 11.06
N PRO A 321 10.82 -0.97 12.03
CA PRO A 321 10.52 -0.74 13.45
C PRO A 321 11.21 0.49 14.08
N TRP A 322 12.33 0.93 13.52
CA TRP A 322 13.17 2.02 14.02
C TRP A 322 12.64 3.43 13.70
N SER A 323 11.67 3.57 12.79
CA SER A 323 11.18 4.88 12.38
C SER A 323 10.01 5.35 13.25
N ILE A 324 10.32 6.14 14.28
CA ILE A 324 9.31 6.74 15.17
C ILE A 324 8.31 7.59 14.38
N SER A 325 8.77 8.35 13.39
CA SER A 325 7.88 9.18 12.56
C SER A 325 6.83 8.37 11.79
N LEU A 326 7.17 7.15 11.35
CA LEU A 326 6.19 6.27 10.68
C LEU A 326 5.16 5.71 11.67
N TRP A 327 5.58 5.35 12.88
CA TRP A 327 4.67 4.95 13.94
C TRP A 327 3.70 6.07 14.32
N LEU A 328 4.21 7.30 14.49
CA LEU A 328 3.40 8.47 14.81
C LEU A 328 2.37 8.75 13.70
N LEU A 329 2.78 8.69 12.43
CA LEU A 329 1.88 8.86 11.29
C LEU A 329 0.76 7.81 11.27
N ALA A 330 1.09 6.54 11.51
CA ALA A 330 0.09 5.47 11.56
C ALA A 330 -0.92 5.66 12.70
N VAL A 331 -0.43 6.09 13.87
CA VAL A 331 -1.27 6.38 15.03
C VAL A 331 -2.18 7.58 14.77
N ASP A 332 -1.63 8.69 14.27
CA ASP A 332 -2.39 9.91 13.96
C ASP A 332 -3.49 9.63 12.94
N LEU A 333 -3.19 8.83 11.90
CA LEU A 333 -4.17 8.42 10.90
C LEU A 333 -5.35 7.65 11.53
N HIS A 334 -5.09 6.76 12.48
CA HIS A 334 -6.15 6.03 13.19
C HIS A 334 -6.94 6.91 14.15
N MET A 335 -6.30 7.92 14.75
CA MET A 335 -6.98 8.93 15.57
C MET A 335 -7.92 9.79 14.73
N GLU A 336 -7.51 10.21 13.53
CA GLU A 336 -8.36 10.95 12.59
C GLU A 336 -9.58 10.15 12.11
N ILE A 337 -9.42 8.82 11.95
CA ILE A 337 -10.54 7.91 11.64
C ILE A 337 -11.48 7.74 12.85
N GLY A 338 -11.02 8.04 14.06
CA GLY A 338 -11.73 7.78 15.32
C GLY A 338 -11.60 6.34 15.82
N ASP A 339 -10.69 5.53 15.26
CA ASP A 339 -10.43 4.16 15.70
C ASP A 339 -9.36 4.14 16.81
N TYR A 340 -9.75 4.64 17.98
CA TYR A 340 -8.87 4.73 19.15
C TYR A 340 -8.41 3.36 19.66
N ALA A 341 -9.13 2.26 19.38
CA ALA A 341 -8.72 0.91 19.77
C ALA A 341 -7.50 0.45 18.98
N LYS A 342 -7.49 0.64 17.66
CA LYS A 342 -6.32 0.32 16.83
C LYS A 342 -5.16 1.28 17.06
N ALA A 343 -5.44 2.57 17.29
CA ALA A 343 -4.40 3.54 17.66
C ALA A 343 -3.65 3.09 18.92
N ARG A 344 -4.36 2.63 19.97
CA ARG A 344 -3.74 2.06 21.18
C ARG A 344 -2.89 0.82 20.89
N ALA A 345 -3.43 -0.11 20.09
CA ALA A 345 -2.72 -1.33 19.73
C ALA A 345 -1.41 -1.03 18.98
N LEU A 346 -1.42 -0.04 18.09
CA LEU A 346 -0.23 0.43 17.38
C LEU A 346 0.79 1.07 18.32
N VAL A 347 0.35 1.90 19.28
CA VAL A 347 1.24 2.48 20.30
C VAL A 347 1.90 1.40 21.15
N GLU A 348 1.14 0.40 21.63
CA GLU A 348 1.73 -0.69 22.43
C GLU A 348 2.68 -1.57 21.60
N THR A 349 2.37 -1.78 20.32
CA THR A 349 3.26 -2.48 19.37
C THR A 349 4.55 -1.71 19.15
N ALA A 350 4.46 -0.39 18.96
CA ALA A 350 5.62 0.50 18.83
C ALA A 350 6.51 0.43 20.08
N LYS A 351 5.91 0.56 21.28
CA LYS A 351 6.63 0.43 22.56
C LYS A 351 7.31 -0.93 22.69
N SER A 352 6.61 -2.02 22.35
CA SER A 352 7.18 -3.37 22.41
C SER A 352 8.37 -3.53 21.46
N LYS A 353 8.28 -3.00 20.24
CA LYS A 353 9.37 -3.05 19.27
C LYS A 353 10.56 -2.18 19.68
N ILE A 354 10.33 -0.98 20.20
CA ILE A 354 11.39 -0.13 20.77
C ILE A 354 12.08 -0.83 21.94
N ARG A 355 11.34 -1.46 22.86
CA ARG A 355 11.90 -2.26 23.97
C ARG A 355 12.70 -3.47 23.48
N SER A 356 12.36 -4.08 22.34
CA SER A 356 13.17 -5.15 21.75
C SER A 356 14.50 -4.66 21.16
N LEU A 357 14.57 -3.37 20.78
CA LEU A 357 15.78 -2.75 20.24
C LEU A 357 16.70 -2.18 21.34
N VAL A 358 16.13 -1.60 22.40
CA VAL A 358 16.89 -0.88 23.45
C VAL A 358 16.99 -1.66 24.78
N GLY A 359 16.27 -2.79 24.88
CA GLY A 359 16.20 -3.63 26.07
C GLY A 359 14.96 -3.34 26.96
N PRO A 360 14.67 -4.22 27.93
CA PRO A 360 13.43 -4.18 28.72
C PRO A 360 13.35 -3.03 29.74
N SER A 361 14.46 -2.35 30.03
CA SER A 361 14.48 -1.14 30.85
C SER A 361 15.24 -0.03 30.14
N ILE A 362 14.49 0.87 29.51
CA ILE A 362 15.02 2.09 28.86
C ILE A 362 15.90 2.90 29.83
N LYS A 363 15.69 2.76 31.14
CA LYS A 363 16.43 3.41 32.24
C LYS A 363 17.89 2.99 32.44
N LYS A 364 18.36 1.84 31.91
CA LYS A 364 19.63 1.23 32.35
C LYS A 364 20.56 0.73 31.25
N THR A 365 20.25 0.94 29.98
CA THR A 365 21.05 0.34 28.91
C THR A 365 22.27 1.20 28.58
N THR A 366 23.30 1.11 29.42
CA THR A 366 24.68 1.53 29.11
C THR A 366 25.46 0.44 28.34
N ASN A 367 24.83 -0.69 27.98
CA ASN A 367 25.48 -1.76 27.23
C ASN A 367 24.67 -2.13 25.98
N VAL A 368 25.27 -1.83 24.81
CA VAL A 368 24.78 -2.01 23.44
C VAL A 368 24.63 -3.50 23.04
N ALA A 369 24.96 -4.44 23.91
CA ALA A 369 24.90 -5.86 23.60
C ALA A 369 23.52 -6.45 23.93
N LEU A 370 22.66 -6.57 22.92
CA LEU A 370 21.66 -7.62 22.65
C LEU A 370 20.37 -7.05 22.04
N ILE A 371 20.44 -6.67 20.76
CA ILE A 371 19.25 -6.53 19.92
C ILE A 371 18.75 -7.94 19.57
N GLN A 372 17.68 -8.39 20.20
CA GLN A 372 16.97 -9.61 19.79
C GLN A 372 15.71 -9.23 19.00
N THR A 373 15.86 -9.13 17.68
CA THR A 373 14.72 -9.01 16.76
C THR A 373 14.46 -10.37 16.10
N LYS A 374 13.25 -10.93 16.26
CA LYS A 374 12.83 -12.18 15.60
C LYS A 374 12.66 -12.07 14.07
N VAL A 375 12.71 -10.84 13.52
CA VAL A 375 12.32 -10.54 12.13
C VAL A 375 13.49 -10.05 11.27
N LEU A 376 14.54 -9.49 11.88
CA LEU A 376 15.74 -9.03 11.18
C LEU A 376 16.95 -9.52 11.96
N SER A 377 17.94 -10.08 11.26
CA SER A 377 19.22 -10.45 11.86
C SER A 377 20.01 -9.18 12.24
N ALA A 378 20.87 -9.27 13.26
CA ALA A 378 21.74 -8.16 13.65
C ALA A 378 22.57 -7.62 12.48
N ALA A 379 22.93 -8.49 11.51
CA ALA A 379 23.66 -8.13 10.29
C ALA A 379 22.84 -7.33 9.27
N GLU A 380 21.52 -7.50 9.21
CA GLU A 380 20.63 -6.73 8.31
C GLU A 380 20.37 -5.32 8.86
N LEU A 381 20.22 -5.20 10.18
CA LEU A 381 20.16 -3.90 10.86
C LEU A 381 21.45 -3.10 10.61
N LEU A 382 22.60 -3.75 10.73
CA LEU A 382 23.92 -3.17 10.46
C LEU A 382 24.05 -2.69 9.01
N LYS A 383 23.61 -3.50 8.04
CA LYS A 383 23.61 -3.13 6.61
C LYS A 383 22.69 -1.94 6.30
N ILE A 384 21.48 -1.91 6.86
CA ILE A 384 20.54 -0.81 6.64
C ILE A 384 21.06 0.48 7.28
N ALA A 385 21.68 0.38 8.46
CA ALA A 385 22.26 1.52 9.14
C ALA A 385 23.49 2.08 8.39
N LYS A 386 24.36 1.22 7.85
CA LYS A 386 25.47 1.61 6.95
C LYS A 386 24.99 2.34 5.70
N ILE A 387 23.95 1.83 5.03
CA ILE A 387 23.37 2.44 3.83
C ILE A 387 22.76 3.83 4.13
N ALA A 388 22.22 4.02 5.33
CA ALA A 388 21.59 5.28 5.71
C ALA A 388 22.59 6.37 6.18
N MET A 389 23.80 5.99 6.61
CA MET A 389 24.72 6.88 7.33
C MET A 389 26.13 6.99 6.74
N ASP A 390 26.47 6.23 5.68
CA ASP A 390 27.72 6.38 4.92
C ASP A 390 29.00 6.30 5.81
N SER A 391 28.99 5.36 6.76
CA SER A 391 30.12 5.09 7.68
C SER A 391 30.45 3.60 7.72
N ASP A 392 31.75 3.29 7.75
CA ASP A 392 32.29 1.93 7.70
C ASP A 392 32.40 1.26 9.09
N ASP A 393 32.29 2.02 10.18
CA ASP A 393 32.46 1.52 11.56
C ASP A 393 31.13 1.03 12.16
N ASP A 394 31.08 -0.27 12.46
CA ASP A 394 29.88 -1.00 12.87
C ASP A 394 29.33 -0.55 14.24
N ASP A 395 30.19 -0.21 15.19
CA ASP A 395 29.79 0.13 16.56
C ASP A 395 29.32 1.59 16.69
N GLU A 396 29.89 2.50 15.89
CA GLU A 396 29.54 3.93 15.88
C GLU A 396 28.16 4.16 15.24
N VAL A 397 27.88 3.48 14.12
CA VAL A 397 26.60 3.56 13.40
C VAL A 397 25.43 3.03 14.24
N VAL A 398 25.62 1.92 14.96
CA VAL A 398 24.58 1.36 15.84
C VAL A 398 24.30 2.29 17.02
N LYS A 399 25.35 2.88 17.60
CA LYS A 399 25.23 3.83 18.71
C LYS A 399 24.47 5.09 18.29
N GLU A 400 24.82 5.69 17.14
CA GLU A 400 24.15 6.89 16.62
C GLU A 400 22.69 6.61 16.23
N MET A 401 22.40 5.44 15.66
CA MET A 401 21.03 5.01 15.36
C MET A 401 20.19 4.83 16.64
N ILE A 402 20.75 4.21 17.69
CA ILE A 402 20.08 4.07 18.98
C ILE A 402 19.84 5.44 19.62
N GLU A 403 20.82 6.35 19.59
CA GLU A 403 20.68 7.72 20.08
C GLU A 403 19.57 8.49 19.34
N LYS A 404 19.44 8.30 18.03
CA LYS A 404 18.39 8.92 17.21
C LYS A 404 16.99 8.36 17.49
N ILE A 405 16.88 7.05 17.73
CA ILE A 405 15.62 6.42 18.18
C ILE A 405 15.28 6.92 19.59
N MET A 406 16.26 6.96 20.49
CA MET A 406 16.06 7.37 21.88
C MET A 406 15.68 8.85 22.03
N SER A 407 16.21 9.73 21.19
CA SER A 407 15.92 11.17 21.24
C SER A 407 14.47 11.56 20.90
N HIS A 408 13.70 10.67 20.28
CA HIS A 408 12.31 10.95 19.89
C HIS A 408 11.31 9.90 20.42
N CYS A 409 11.78 8.94 21.22
CA CYS A 409 10.95 7.82 21.65
C CYS A 409 9.78 8.28 22.53
N ASP A 410 9.97 9.32 23.33
CA ASP A 410 8.98 9.90 24.23
C ASP A 410 7.70 10.40 23.53
N LEU A 411 7.79 10.77 22.24
CA LEU A 411 6.63 11.11 21.41
C LEU A 411 5.62 9.95 21.30
N ILE A 412 6.07 8.70 21.27
CA ILE A 412 5.18 7.52 21.20
C ILE A 412 4.39 7.36 22.50
N TRP A 413 5.04 7.59 23.65
CA TRP A 413 4.37 7.55 24.95
C TRP A 413 3.41 8.72 25.09
N LEU A 414 3.80 9.92 24.63
CA LEU A 414 2.94 11.09 24.60
C LEU A 414 1.69 10.85 23.75
N LYS A 415 1.82 10.27 22.55
CA LYS A 415 0.68 9.91 21.70
C LYS A 415 -0.26 8.93 22.38
N GLY A 416 0.27 7.95 23.10
CA GLY A 416 -0.53 7.05 23.94
C GLY A 416 -1.44 7.81 24.91
N VAL A 417 -0.92 8.87 25.56
CA VAL A 417 -1.70 9.71 26.47
C VAL A 417 -2.72 10.57 25.71
N GLN A 418 -2.36 11.13 24.56
CA GLN A 418 -3.26 11.93 23.72
C GLN A 418 -4.48 11.11 23.25
N ILE A 419 -4.28 9.84 22.87
CA ILE A 419 -5.37 8.93 22.51
C ILE A 419 -6.39 8.78 23.65
N GLU A 420 -5.92 8.64 24.90
CA GLU A 420 -6.82 8.51 26.05
C GLU A 420 -7.58 9.80 26.38
N LEU A 421 -6.94 10.95 26.17
CA LEU A 421 -7.59 12.26 26.33
C LEU A 421 -8.71 12.46 25.30
N GLU A 422 -8.45 12.12 24.04
CA GLU A 422 -9.44 12.24 22.96
C GLU A 422 -10.57 11.20 23.07
N ALA A 423 -10.27 10.00 23.58
CA ALA A 423 -11.26 8.96 23.85
C ALA A 423 -12.13 9.22 25.11
N THR A 424 -12.10 10.44 25.67
CA THR A 424 -12.87 10.95 26.83
C THR A 424 -12.58 10.34 28.21
N ASN A 425 -11.52 9.54 28.35
CA ASN A 425 -11.19 8.89 29.63
C ASN A 425 -10.07 9.64 30.37
N SER A 426 -10.37 10.78 30.99
CA SER A 426 -9.35 11.59 31.69
C SER A 426 -8.57 10.80 32.74
N SER A 427 -9.23 9.93 33.52
CA SER A 427 -8.56 9.10 34.52
C SER A 427 -7.58 8.09 33.92
N THR A 428 -7.87 7.50 32.76
CA THR A 428 -6.94 6.57 32.10
C THR A 428 -5.78 7.32 31.46
N ALA A 429 -6.01 8.55 30.97
CA ALA A 429 -4.94 9.43 30.49
C ALA A 429 -3.94 9.77 31.60
N TYR A 430 -4.41 10.12 32.80
CA TYR A 430 -3.54 10.35 33.96
C TYR A 430 -2.75 9.11 34.35
N PHE A 431 -3.38 7.93 34.34
CA PHE A 431 -2.70 6.67 34.60
C PHE A 431 -1.63 6.38 33.53
N ALA A 432 -1.96 6.56 32.26
CA ALA A 432 -1.04 6.39 31.14
C ALA A 432 0.15 7.37 31.22
N MET A 433 -0.08 8.62 31.62
CA MET A 433 0.96 9.63 31.82
C MET A 433 1.87 9.26 33.01
N SER A 434 1.29 8.81 34.13
CA SER A 434 2.09 8.34 35.28
C SER A 434 2.97 7.15 34.88
N LYS A 435 2.43 6.19 34.13
CA LYS A 435 3.18 5.05 33.58
C LYS A 435 4.29 5.50 32.62
N ALA A 436 4.01 6.49 31.76
CA ALA A 436 5.00 7.06 30.85
C ALA A 436 6.17 7.73 31.60
N LEU A 437 5.88 8.54 32.61
CA LEU A 437 6.90 9.17 33.46
C LEU A 437 7.66 8.15 34.34
N GLN A 438 7.01 7.05 34.74
CA GLN A 438 7.71 5.95 35.39
C GLN A 438 8.69 5.27 34.45
N GLU A 439 8.39 5.15 33.16
CA GLU A 439 9.28 4.53 32.17
C GLU A 439 10.37 5.50 31.69
N LEU A 440 10.03 6.77 31.47
CA LEU A 440 10.87 7.84 30.93
C LEU A 440 10.90 9.06 31.88
N PRO A 441 11.56 8.94 33.04
CA PRO A 441 11.51 9.99 34.07
C PRO A 441 12.31 11.25 33.74
N ASP A 442 13.22 11.17 32.76
CA ASP A 442 14.09 12.27 32.35
C ASP A 442 13.57 12.98 31.08
N SER A 443 12.44 12.53 30.50
CA SER A 443 11.84 13.18 29.32
C SER A 443 11.17 14.49 29.71
N GLY A 444 11.77 15.60 29.29
CA GLY A 444 11.21 16.92 29.49
C GLY A 444 9.90 17.16 28.72
N LEU A 445 9.69 16.47 27.60
CA LEU A 445 8.45 16.55 26.83
C LEU A 445 7.25 15.94 27.57
N LEU A 446 7.43 14.78 28.22
CA LEU A 446 6.37 14.17 29.02
C LEU A 446 6.06 15.01 30.27
N TRP A 447 7.10 15.54 30.92
CA TRP A 447 6.93 16.45 32.05
C TRP A 447 6.19 17.72 31.65
N SER A 448 6.55 18.36 30.53
CA SER A 448 5.92 19.58 30.04
C SER A 448 4.43 19.37 29.75
N PHE A 449 4.06 18.24 29.15
CA PHE A 449 2.66 17.90 28.91
C PHE A 449 1.90 17.57 30.20
N SER A 450 2.55 16.86 31.14
CA SER A 450 1.93 16.51 32.43
C SER A 450 1.49 17.74 33.25
N ILE A 451 2.22 18.85 33.15
CA ILE A 451 1.88 20.12 33.83
C ILE A 451 0.50 20.62 33.39
N PHE A 452 0.18 20.54 32.09
CA PHE A 452 -1.08 21.05 31.56
C PHE A 452 -2.25 20.09 31.72
N MET A 453 -1.98 18.81 32.01
CA MET A 453 -3.02 17.86 32.41
C MET A 453 -3.58 18.24 33.78
N GLU A 454 -2.72 18.57 34.75
CA GLU A 454 -3.13 18.92 36.12
C GLU A 454 -4.08 20.14 36.18
N ASP A 455 -4.87 20.19 37.25
CA ASP A 455 -5.72 21.34 37.58
C ASP A 455 -4.90 22.61 37.72
N LYS A 456 -5.50 23.75 37.34
CA LYS A 456 -4.84 25.09 37.35
C LYS A 456 -4.11 25.40 38.66
N ALA A 457 -4.65 24.98 39.80
CA ALA A 457 -4.05 25.21 41.12
C ALA A 457 -2.78 24.37 41.38
N ALA A 458 -2.66 23.18 40.77
CA ALA A 458 -1.55 22.26 40.96
C ALA A 458 -0.40 22.44 39.94
N ARG A 459 -0.64 23.16 38.83
CA ARG A 459 0.33 23.33 37.74
C ARG A 459 1.65 23.95 38.18
N ASP A 460 1.61 24.94 39.07
CA ASP A 460 2.82 25.62 39.57
C ASP A 460 3.70 24.67 40.39
N SER A 461 3.09 23.82 41.22
CA SER A 461 3.82 22.80 41.99
C SER A 461 4.42 21.75 41.05
N LYS A 462 3.64 21.27 40.07
CA LYS A 462 4.09 20.28 39.09
C LYS A 462 5.24 20.81 38.22
N ALA A 463 5.17 22.08 37.81
CA ALA A 463 6.22 22.74 37.05
C ALA A 463 7.52 22.89 37.86
N ALA A 464 7.42 23.19 39.16
CA ALA A 464 8.59 23.23 40.03
C ALA A 464 9.26 21.85 40.15
N ASP A 465 8.47 20.77 40.24
CA ASP A 465 8.98 19.41 40.29
C ASP A 465 9.60 18.97 38.95
N ALA A 466 8.97 19.33 37.83
CA ALA A 466 9.51 19.11 36.49
C ALA A 466 10.86 19.81 36.29
N LEU A 467 11.00 21.06 36.75
CA LEU A 467 12.26 21.81 36.66
C LEU A 467 13.37 21.23 37.55
N LYS A 468 13.02 20.65 38.71
CA LYS A 468 14.00 19.92 39.54
C LYS A 468 14.48 18.64 38.85
N ARG A 469 13.58 17.94 38.15
CA ARG A 469 13.89 16.65 37.51
C ARG A 469 14.61 16.81 36.17
N CYS A 470 14.21 17.78 35.36
CA CYS A 470 14.70 18.05 34.01
C CYS A 470 15.07 19.54 33.83
N PRO A 471 16.10 20.06 34.53
CA PRO A 471 16.44 21.49 34.51
C PRO A 471 16.96 21.99 33.15
N ASN A 472 17.49 21.09 32.33
CA ASN A 472 18.11 21.41 31.03
C ASN A 472 17.18 21.14 29.83
N SER A 473 15.89 20.86 30.05
CA SER A 473 14.94 20.65 28.94
C SER A 473 14.32 21.97 28.47
N PRO A 474 14.44 22.32 27.17
CA PRO A 474 13.75 23.47 26.59
C PRO A 474 12.22 23.39 26.73
N ASP A 475 11.64 22.18 26.62
CA ASP A 475 10.18 21.98 26.66
C ASP A 475 9.59 22.27 28.05
N VAL A 476 10.31 21.93 29.13
CA VAL A 476 9.87 22.23 30.51
C VAL A 476 9.96 23.72 30.79
N VAL A 477 11.03 24.38 30.32
CA VAL A 477 11.19 25.83 30.44
C VAL A 477 10.11 26.57 29.62
N LEU A 478 9.77 26.06 28.44
CA LEU A 478 8.67 26.56 27.62
C LEU A 478 7.32 26.39 28.32
N ALA A 479 7.05 25.25 28.95
CA ALA A 479 5.83 25.03 29.73
C ALA A 479 5.71 26.02 30.90
N ALA A 480 6.80 26.28 31.63
CA ALA A 480 6.84 27.30 32.67
C ALA A 480 6.56 28.71 32.10
N ALA A 481 7.12 29.05 30.93
CA ALA A 481 6.84 30.32 30.25
C ALA A 481 5.35 30.47 29.89
N ARG A 482 4.73 29.41 29.39
CA ARG A 482 3.28 29.35 29.12
C ARG A 482 2.43 29.51 30.39
N LEU A 483 2.81 28.91 31.52
CA LEU A 483 2.11 29.14 32.80
C LEU A 483 2.17 30.62 33.23
N PHE A 484 3.31 31.29 33.05
CA PHE A 484 3.42 32.72 33.33
C PHE A 484 2.57 33.57 32.37
N TRP A 485 2.46 33.16 31.11
CA TRP A 485 1.58 33.80 30.14
C TRP A 485 0.10 33.64 30.49
N ASP A 486 -0.33 32.43 30.87
CA ASP A 486 -1.69 32.15 31.36
C ASP A 486 -2.03 32.97 32.62
N ALA A 487 -1.05 33.11 33.53
CA ALA A 487 -1.16 33.95 34.73
C ALA A 487 -1.01 35.45 34.46
N LYS A 488 -0.91 35.88 33.20
CA LYS A 488 -0.74 37.28 32.75
C LYS A 488 0.48 38.00 33.34
N LYS A 489 1.53 37.26 33.71
CA LYS A 489 2.81 37.78 34.22
C LYS A 489 3.79 38.03 33.06
N VAL A 490 3.49 39.00 32.21
CA VAL A 490 4.17 39.29 30.92
C VAL A 490 5.70 39.38 31.04
N LEU A 491 6.23 40.19 31.97
CA LEU A 491 7.68 40.38 32.12
C LEU A 491 8.42 39.10 32.53
N LYS A 492 7.78 38.25 33.35
CA LYS A 492 8.35 36.96 33.73
C LYS A 492 8.26 35.98 32.56
N ALA A 493 7.10 35.88 31.92
CA ALA A 493 6.91 35.02 30.74
C ALA A 493 7.98 35.29 29.67
N ARG A 494 8.21 36.56 29.30
CA ARG A 494 9.22 36.96 28.32
C ARG A 494 10.63 36.46 28.66
N LYS A 495 11.07 36.64 29.91
CA LYS A 495 12.39 36.14 30.37
C LYS A 495 12.51 34.62 30.26
N TRP A 496 11.43 33.90 30.58
CA TRP A 496 11.39 32.45 30.48
C TRP A 496 11.35 31.95 29.04
N PHE A 497 10.67 32.66 28.13
CA PHE A 497 10.73 32.38 26.69
C PHE A 497 12.13 32.63 26.12
N GLN A 498 12.76 33.75 26.44
CA GLN A 498 14.14 34.03 26.02
C GLN A 498 15.11 32.96 26.54
N ARG A 499 14.91 32.49 27.78
CA ARG A 499 15.67 31.36 28.33
C ARG A 499 15.44 30.08 27.51
N ALA A 500 14.21 29.74 27.15
CA ALA A 500 13.91 28.58 26.33
C ALA A 500 14.59 28.66 24.94
N ILE A 501 14.55 29.83 24.29
CA ILE A 501 15.21 30.08 23.00
C ILE A 501 16.74 29.94 23.11
N SER A 502 17.33 30.46 24.20
CA SER A 502 18.78 30.34 24.43
C SER A 502 19.23 28.90 24.65
N MET A 503 18.33 28.02 25.11
CA MET A 503 18.63 26.61 25.32
C MET A 503 18.51 25.80 24.04
N ASP A 504 17.49 26.05 23.22
CA ASP A 504 17.34 25.43 21.91
C ASP A 504 16.78 26.41 20.87
N ASN A 505 17.69 27.07 20.16
CA ASN A 505 17.36 28.02 19.11
C ASN A 505 16.82 27.34 17.84
N SER A 506 17.00 26.03 17.69
CA SER A 506 16.57 25.27 16.51
C SER A 506 15.14 24.73 16.61
N ASN A 507 14.52 24.81 17.80
CA ASN A 507 13.18 24.31 18.05
C ASN A 507 12.11 25.34 17.65
N GLY A 508 11.36 25.02 16.58
CA GLY A 508 10.34 25.92 16.07
C GLY A 508 9.07 25.99 16.93
N VAL A 509 8.83 25.02 17.82
CA VAL A 509 7.72 25.09 18.79
C VAL A 509 7.95 26.22 19.79
N VAL A 510 9.20 26.39 20.23
CA VAL A 510 9.62 27.47 21.14
C VAL A 510 9.43 28.82 20.46
N TRP A 511 9.92 28.97 19.22
CA TRP A 511 9.76 30.19 18.43
C TRP A 511 8.29 30.52 18.12
N GLY A 512 7.52 29.55 17.64
CA GLY A 512 6.10 29.74 17.32
C GLY A 512 5.27 30.15 18.54
N THR A 513 5.54 29.54 19.70
CA THR A 513 4.86 29.92 20.95
C THR A 513 5.31 31.29 21.47
N PHE A 514 6.60 31.64 21.33
CA PHE A 514 7.11 32.94 21.74
C PHE A 514 6.51 34.08 20.90
N VAL A 515 6.44 33.90 19.58
CA VAL A 515 5.81 34.88 18.68
C VAL A 515 4.32 35.00 18.99
N ALA A 516 3.61 33.90 19.30
CA ALA A 516 2.23 33.96 19.76
C ALA A 516 2.06 34.77 21.07
N PHE A 517 3.01 34.64 22.01
CA PHE A 517 3.04 35.42 23.24
C PHE A 517 3.26 36.92 22.98
N GLU A 518 4.22 37.28 22.13
CA GLU A 518 4.48 38.68 21.78
C GLU A 518 3.30 39.28 20.99
N LEU A 519 2.60 38.51 20.15
CA LEU A 519 1.38 38.98 19.48
C LEU A 519 0.22 39.23 20.47
N ASP A 520 0.13 38.49 21.57
CA ASP A 520 -0.93 38.65 22.57
C ASP A 520 -0.66 39.79 23.57
N CYS A 521 0.61 40.01 23.94
CA CYS A 521 0.99 40.86 25.08
C CYS A 521 2.16 41.83 24.80
N GLY A 522 2.78 41.75 23.63
CA GLY A 522 3.97 42.52 23.25
C GLY A 522 3.64 43.82 22.52
N ASP A 523 4.68 44.63 22.31
CA ASP A 523 4.64 45.83 21.48
C ASP A 523 5.00 45.50 20.02
N GLU A 524 4.62 46.37 19.09
CA GLU A 524 4.85 46.13 17.66
C GLU A 524 6.35 45.94 17.34
N ALA A 525 7.23 46.64 18.03
CA ALA A 525 8.68 46.51 17.86
C ALA A 525 9.19 45.16 18.39
N SER A 526 8.73 44.71 19.57
CA SER A 526 9.09 43.40 20.12
C SER A 526 8.64 42.24 19.23
N VAL A 527 7.45 42.34 18.62
CA VAL A 527 6.94 41.32 17.69
C VAL A 527 7.79 41.26 16.42
N LYS A 528 8.10 42.42 15.82
CA LYS A 528 8.96 42.50 14.62
C LYS A 528 10.36 41.94 14.91
N GLU A 529 10.92 42.25 16.08
CA GLU A 529 12.20 41.71 16.53
C GLU A 529 12.14 40.18 16.69
N ALA A 530 11.09 39.66 17.34
CA ALA A 530 10.90 38.23 17.53
C ALA A 530 10.79 37.46 16.20
N ILE A 531 10.03 37.97 15.23
CA ILE A 531 9.89 37.37 13.89
C ILE A 531 11.23 37.41 13.14
N ASN A 532 11.97 38.52 13.19
CA ASN A 532 13.27 38.64 12.54
C ASN A 532 14.29 37.68 13.16
N ASN A 533 14.33 37.58 14.49
CA ASN A 533 15.22 36.66 15.18
C ASN A 533 14.88 35.20 14.87
N CYS A 534 13.59 34.84 14.80
CA CYS A 534 13.17 33.52 14.34
C CYS A 534 13.59 33.24 12.89
N THR A 535 13.46 34.24 12.00
CA THR A 535 13.83 34.09 10.59
C THR A 535 15.34 33.88 10.44
N LYS A 536 16.16 34.56 11.25
CA LYS A 536 17.61 34.33 11.32
C LYS A 536 17.98 32.97 11.93
N ALA A 537 17.17 32.47 12.86
CA ALA A 537 17.41 31.20 13.54
C ALA A 537 17.08 29.97 12.68
N GLU A 538 16.22 30.12 11.67
CA GLU A 538 15.81 29.06 10.73
C GLU A 538 15.44 27.72 11.42
N PRO A 539 14.45 27.72 12.32
CA PRO A 539 14.17 26.55 13.15
C PRO A 539 13.71 25.34 12.34
N ASN A 540 14.32 24.18 12.60
CA ASN A 540 14.09 22.93 11.89
C ASN A 540 13.76 21.73 12.81
N ARG A 541 13.71 21.94 14.13
CA ARG A 541 13.34 20.95 15.15
C ARG A 541 11.99 21.27 15.79
N GLY A 542 11.51 20.33 16.62
CA GLY A 542 10.20 20.37 17.25
C GLY A 542 9.17 19.60 16.43
N TYR A 543 8.55 18.59 17.05
CA TYR A 543 7.64 17.68 16.35
C TYR A 543 6.43 18.42 15.76
N ASP A 544 5.75 19.23 16.57
CA ASP A 544 4.57 19.99 16.14
C ASP A 544 4.89 21.04 15.07
N TRP A 545 6.06 21.69 15.19
CA TRP A 545 6.57 22.61 14.18
C TRP A 545 6.83 21.90 12.86
N CYS A 546 7.59 20.79 12.89
CA CYS A 546 7.89 20.00 11.71
C CYS A 546 6.63 19.44 11.05
N ARG A 547 5.62 19.04 11.84
CA ARG A 547 4.35 18.52 11.33
C ARG A 547 3.60 19.55 10.47
N ILE A 548 3.71 20.83 10.79
CA ILE A 548 3.07 21.92 10.04
C ILE A 548 3.95 22.39 8.89
N VAL A 549 5.22 22.69 9.16
CA VAL A 549 6.14 23.30 8.18
C VAL A 549 6.51 22.34 7.05
N LYS A 550 6.53 21.03 7.33
CA LYS A 550 6.85 20.00 6.32
C LYS A 550 5.61 19.51 5.54
N ARG A 551 4.43 20.12 5.75
CA ARG A 551 3.28 19.89 4.86
C ARG A 551 3.62 20.41 3.46
N VAL A 552 3.10 19.74 2.43
CA VAL A 552 3.46 20.03 1.03
C VAL A 552 3.14 21.47 0.67
N GLU A 553 2.02 21.99 1.18
CA GLU A 553 1.55 23.37 0.96
C GLU A 553 2.47 24.41 1.63
N ASN A 554 3.22 24.00 2.66
CA ASN A 554 4.04 24.87 3.49
C ASN A 554 5.55 24.77 3.19
N TRP A 555 5.95 24.02 2.16
CA TRP A 555 7.37 23.79 1.89
C TRP A 555 8.08 25.04 1.34
N SER A 556 7.44 25.73 0.40
CA SER A 556 8.00 26.89 -0.33
C SER A 556 7.75 28.25 0.33
N ILE A 557 7.01 28.30 1.44
CA ILE A 557 6.67 29.55 2.13
C ILE A 557 7.80 30.04 3.06
N SER A 558 7.81 31.34 3.34
CA SER A 558 8.81 32.01 4.18
C SER A 558 8.66 31.64 5.66
N TYR A 559 9.70 31.86 6.47
CA TYR A 559 9.64 31.60 7.93
C TYR A 559 8.55 32.39 8.66
N PRO A 560 8.29 33.68 8.35
CA PRO A 560 7.14 34.39 8.88
C PRO A 560 5.79 33.71 8.54
N GLN A 561 5.62 33.20 7.32
CA GLN A 561 4.42 32.46 6.93
C GLN A 561 4.32 31.11 7.65
N LYS A 562 5.44 30.43 7.87
CA LYS A 562 5.51 29.18 8.67
C LYS A 562 5.10 29.43 10.12
N LEU A 563 5.55 30.53 10.72
CA LEU A 563 5.11 30.99 12.03
C LEU A 563 3.59 31.23 12.06
N TYR A 564 3.05 31.93 11.06
CA TYR A 564 1.61 32.16 10.95
C TYR A 564 0.81 30.86 10.91
N LYS A 565 1.21 29.88 10.07
CA LYS A 565 0.53 28.57 9.99
C LYS A 565 0.58 27.82 11.33
N TYR A 566 1.70 27.89 12.05
CA TYR A 566 1.82 27.30 13.38
C TYR A 566 0.87 27.96 14.39
N ILE A 567 0.85 29.30 14.43
CA ILE A 567 0.02 30.08 15.36
C ILE A 567 -1.47 29.88 15.05
N LEU A 568 -1.85 29.79 13.77
CA LEU A 568 -3.22 29.52 13.35
C LEU A 568 -3.74 28.17 13.87
N GLU A 569 -2.91 27.13 13.88
CA GLU A 569 -3.31 25.79 14.33
C GLU A 569 -3.33 25.67 15.86
N TYR A 570 -2.35 26.24 16.56
CA TYR A 570 -2.17 26.04 18.01
C TYR A 570 -2.70 27.18 18.89
N TYR A 571 -2.75 28.41 18.37
CA TYR A 571 -3.13 29.61 19.12
C TYR A 571 -4.06 30.53 18.30
N PRO A 572 -5.16 30.01 17.70
CA PRO A 572 -6.04 30.80 16.83
C PRO A 572 -6.62 32.04 17.52
N SER A 573 -6.86 31.95 18.83
CA SER A 573 -7.38 33.07 19.64
C SER A 573 -6.48 34.31 19.67
N VAL A 574 -5.18 34.15 19.40
CA VAL A 574 -4.23 35.27 19.36
C VAL A 574 -4.40 36.07 18.07
N LEU A 575 -4.67 35.39 16.95
CA LEU A 575 -4.89 36.03 15.64
C LEU A 575 -6.23 36.76 15.54
N ASN A 576 -7.21 36.39 16.37
CA ASN A 576 -8.51 37.06 16.44
C ASN A 576 -8.47 38.38 17.21
N LYS A 577 -7.40 38.67 17.93
CA LYS A 577 -7.17 39.98 18.56
C LYS A 577 -6.59 40.91 17.49
N SER A 578 -6.80 42.22 17.63
CA SER A 578 -6.30 43.22 16.69
C SER A 578 -4.77 43.13 16.57
N VAL A 579 -4.30 42.35 15.60
CA VAL A 579 -2.89 42.25 15.20
C VAL A 579 -2.61 43.47 14.32
N PRO A 580 -1.49 44.19 14.52
CA PRO A 580 -1.12 45.30 13.64
C PRO A 580 -1.05 44.87 12.18
N GLU A 581 -1.68 45.64 11.30
CA GLU A 581 -1.84 45.34 9.87
C GLU A 581 -0.50 45.06 9.17
N ASP A 582 0.54 45.82 9.51
CA ASP A 582 1.90 45.65 8.99
C ASP A 582 2.49 44.27 9.33
N ILE A 583 2.18 43.74 10.51
CA ILE A 583 2.64 42.42 10.96
C ILE A 583 1.81 41.33 10.29
N LEU A 584 0.49 41.54 10.15
CA LEU A 584 -0.41 40.60 9.50
C LEU A 584 -0.04 40.41 8.01
N ARG A 585 0.34 41.48 7.29
CA ARG A 585 0.81 41.43 5.91
C ARG A 585 2.06 40.58 5.72
N VAL A 586 2.99 40.62 6.68
CA VAL A 586 4.23 39.82 6.65
C VAL A 586 3.95 38.35 7.00
N LEU A 587 3.01 38.11 7.92
CA LEU A 587 2.62 36.77 8.36
C LEU A 587 1.70 36.06 7.36
N ASN A 588 0.82 36.78 6.67
CA ASN A 588 -0.13 36.26 5.69
C ASN A 588 -0.38 37.26 4.54
N PRO A 589 0.36 37.17 3.42
CA PRO A 589 0.25 38.14 2.32
C PRO A 589 -1.02 38.00 1.47
N GLU A 590 -1.91 37.03 1.75
CA GLU A 590 -3.16 36.83 1.01
C GLU A 590 -4.34 37.66 1.57
N VAL A 591 -4.14 38.39 2.67
CA VAL A 591 -5.15 39.35 3.18
C VAL A 591 -5.19 40.56 2.23
N LYS A 592 -6.14 40.56 1.30
CA LYS A 592 -6.45 41.72 0.48
C LYS A 592 -7.20 42.75 1.33
N GLU A 593 -6.85 44.03 1.15
CA GLU A 593 -7.63 45.16 1.65
C GLU A 593 -9.09 45.04 1.19
N GLU A 594 -10.01 44.92 2.14
CA GLU A 594 -11.40 45.33 1.90
C GLU A 594 -11.39 46.86 1.93
N GLU A 595 -11.21 47.49 0.76
CA GLU A 595 -11.60 48.88 0.51
C GLU A 595 -13.08 48.98 0.11
#